data_AF-A0A7Y9DUB8-F1
#
_entry.id   AF-A0A7Y9DUB8-F1
#
_cell.length_a   1.000
_cell.length_b   1.000
_cell.length_c   1.000
_cell.angle_alpha   90.00
_cell.angle_beta   90.00
_cell.angle_gamma   90.00
#
_symmetry.space_group_name_H-M   'P 1'
#
loop_
_entity.id
_entity.type
_entity.pdbx_description
1 polymer ?
#
loop_
_entity_poly.entity_id
_entity_poly.type
_entity_poly.pdbx_seq_one_letter_code
_entity_poly.pdbx_strand_id
1 'polypeptide(L)'
;MSLAAVTGRFQPVHAQHLDLFAHALADHDELVVAVTNPDRGARRREATSAHRHTDAANPFTFYQRVRLLTAALAGAGLTATVVPFDLTRPDVWPEYVPLDAHQYVRAYSDWEAEKAAQLRAGGYAVTVLVGDPDAKLEATDIRAGFDDGSWEDLVPASTVPVLRSLL
;
A
#
# COMPACT_ATOMS: atom_id res chain seq x y z
N MET A 1 16.62 -2.85 -17.24
CA MET A 1 16.05 -2.18 -16.07
C MET A 1 14.99 -3.11 -15.52
N SER A 2 15.14 -3.61 -14.30
CA SER A 2 14.17 -4.50 -13.66
C SER A 2 13.16 -3.70 -12.84
N LEU A 3 11.90 -4.14 -12.85
CA LEU A 3 10.80 -3.41 -12.23
C LEU A 3 10.22 -4.22 -11.07
N ALA A 4 10.02 -3.57 -9.92
CA ALA A 4 9.26 -4.11 -8.82
C ALA A 4 7.93 -3.39 -8.64
N ALA A 5 6.95 -4.07 -8.05
CA ALA A 5 5.67 -3.49 -7.66
C ALA A 5 5.29 -3.85 -6.23
N VAL A 6 4.75 -2.89 -5.49
CA VAL A 6 4.19 -3.10 -4.16
C VAL A 6 2.75 -2.61 -4.13
N THR A 7 1.82 -3.50 -3.76
CA THR A 7 0.38 -3.22 -3.72
C THR A 7 -0.12 -3.01 -2.29
N GLY A 8 -0.83 -1.91 -2.04
CA GLY A 8 -1.36 -1.59 -0.72
C GLY A 8 -2.49 -0.57 -0.76
N ARG A 9 -3.25 -0.42 0.33
CA ARG A 9 -4.30 0.62 0.42
C ARG A 9 -3.72 1.97 0.83
N PHE A 10 -2.66 1.94 1.66
CA PHE A 10 -1.96 3.12 2.17
C PHE A 10 -2.90 4.14 2.85
N GLN A 11 -3.60 3.71 3.90
CA GLN A 11 -4.63 4.49 4.62
C GLN A 11 -4.27 4.72 6.10
N PRO A 12 -3.18 5.43 6.44
CA PRO A 12 -2.19 6.08 5.56
C PRO A 12 -0.99 5.15 5.23
N VAL A 13 0.00 5.67 4.50
CA VAL A 13 1.34 5.07 4.40
C VAL A 13 2.05 5.17 5.77
N HIS A 14 2.91 4.20 6.09
CA HIS A 14 3.63 4.12 7.35
C HIS A 14 5.01 3.45 7.18
N ALA A 15 5.83 3.39 8.24
CA ALA A 15 7.23 2.91 8.16
C ALA A 15 7.38 1.53 7.51
N GLN A 16 6.59 0.53 7.91
CA GLN A 16 6.67 -0.82 7.32
C GLN A 16 6.35 -0.89 5.81
N HIS A 17 5.62 0.10 5.27
CA HIS A 17 5.45 0.21 3.82
C HIS A 17 6.76 0.68 3.15
N LEU A 18 7.45 1.66 3.74
CA LEU A 18 8.75 2.12 3.26
C LEU A 18 9.80 1.01 3.33
N ASP A 19 9.80 0.20 4.38
CA ASP A 19 10.68 -0.97 4.49
C ASP A 19 10.47 -1.96 3.35
N LEU A 20 9.21 -2.17 2.95
CA LEU A 20 8.88 -3.04 1.81
C LEU A 20 9.30 -2.42 0.47
N PHE A 21 9.17 -1.09 0.31
CA PHE A 21 9.64 -0.38 -0.87
C PHE A 21 11.17 -0.47 -1.01
N ALA A 22 11.90 -0.23 0.08
CA ALA A 22 13.35 -0.34 0.12
C ALA A 22 13.82 -1.78 -0.15
N HIS A 23 13.13 -2.78 0.40
CA HIS A 23 13.43 -4.18 0.12
C HIS A 23 13.26 -4.51 -1.38
N ALA A 24 12.18 -4.05 -2.01
CA ALA A 24 11.97 -4.25 -3.43
C ALA A 24 13.06 -3.57 -4.28
N LEU A 25 13.46 -2.33 -3.93
CA LEU A 25 14.52 -1.58 -4.62
C LEU A 25 15.93 -2.09 -4.34
N ALA A 26 16.12 -3.02 -3.38
CA ALA A 26 17.42 -3.67 -3.18
C ALA A 26 17.74 -4.66 -4.32
N ASP A 27 16.70 -5.23 -4.95
CA ASP A 27 16.82 -6.24 -6.01
C ASP A 27 16.38 -5.71 -7.39
N HIS A 28 15.80 -4.50 -7.45
CA HIS A 28 15.21 -3.93 -8.66
C HIS A 28 15.57 -2.47 -8.89
N ASP A 29 15.66 -2.06 -10.16
CA ASP A 29 16.06 -0.71 -10.56
C ASP A 29 14.95 0.34 -10.36
N GLU A 30 13.69 -0.07 -10.54
CA GLU A 30 12.52 0.81 -10.48
C GLU A 30 11.40 0.22 -9.61
N LEU A 31 10.55 1.09 -9.07
CA LEU A 31 9.42 0.72 -8.23
C LEU A 31 8.11 1.34 -8.72
N VAL A 32 7.07 0.52 -8.81
CA VAL A 32 5.67 0.95 -8.90
C VAL A 32 4.98 0.75 -7.54
N VAL A 33 4.40 1.81 -7.00
CA VAL A 33 3.53 1.74 -5.82
C VAL A 33 2.08 1.73 -6.29
N ALA A 34 1.46 0.55 -6.20
CA ALA A 34 0.14 0.27 -6.74
C ALA A 34 -0.95 0.39 -5.64
N VAL A 35 -1.77 1.43 -5.75
CA VAL A 35 -2.76 1.80 -4.72
C VAL A 35 -4.07 1.06 -4.94
N THR A 36 -4.31 0.08 -4.07
CA THR A 36 -5.55 -0.70 -4.01
C THR A 36 -6.72 0.10 -3.44
N ASN A 37 -7.95 -0.33 -3.78
CA ASN A 37 -9.19 0.42 -3.53
C ASN A 37 -9.05 1.89 -3.95
N PRO A 38 -8.65 2.19 -5.20
CA PRO A 38 -8.29 3.56 -5.61
C PRO A 38 -9.47 4.53 -5.52
N ASP A 39 -10.67 4.10 -5.88
CA ASP A 39 -11.88 4.93 -5.90
C ASP A 39 -13.05 4.28 -5.13
N ARG A 40 -14.20 4.97 -5.07
CA ARG A 40 -15.40 4.48 -4.36
C ARG A 40 -16.04 3.26 -5.02
N GLY A 41 -15.94 3.12 -6.35
CA GLY A 41 -16.48 1.98 -7.10
C GLY A 41 -15.67 0.70 -6.91
N ALA A 42 -14.38 0.83 -6.63
CA ALA A 42 -13.49 -0.27 -6.28
C ALA A 42 -13.67 -0.80 -4.85
N ARG A 43 -14.40 -0.09 -3.96
CA ARG A 43 -14.65 -0.53 -2.57
C ARG A 43 -15.74 -1.60 -2.56
N ARG A 44 -15.35 -2.89 -2.53
CA ARG A 44 -16.30 -3.99 -2.34
C ARG A 44 -16.14 -4.66 -0.99
N ARG A 45 -17.25 -5.19 -0.46
CA ARG A 45 -17.23 -6.12 0.68
C ARG A 45 -16.53 -7.39 0.25
N GLU A 46 -15.39 -7.70 0.86
CA GLU A 46 -14.75 -9.00 0.75
C GLU A 46 -15.10 -9.85 1.97
N ALA A 47 -15.48 -11.10 1.74
CA ALA A 47 -15.83 -12.05 2.81
C ALA A 47 -14.66 -12.30 3.78
N THR A 48 -13.43 -12.18 3.28
CA THR A 48 -12.18 -12.33 4.04
C THR A 48 -11.75 -11.05 4.76
N SER A 49 -12.47 -9.92 4.59
CA SER A 49 -12.14 -8.67 5.30
C SER A 49 -13.33 -7.73 5.50
N ALA A 50 -14.11 -8.01 6.55
CA ALA A 50 -15.35 -7.30 6.87
C ALA A 50 -15.17 -5.80 7.21
N HIS A 51 -13.98 -5.32 7.55
CA HIS A 51 -13.78 -3.92 7.97
C HIS A 51 -13.13 -3.04 6.89
N ARG A 52 -12.54 -3.64 5.84
CA ARG A 52 -11.65 -2.92 4.91
C ARG A 52 -12.36 -2.06 3.87
N HIS A 53 -13.68 -2.18 3.75
CA HIS A 53 -14.51 -1.45 2.78
C HIS A 53 -15.22 -0.23 3.39
N THR A 54 -15.16 -0.02 4.70
CA THR A 54 -15.86 1.09 5.37
C THR A 54 -15.18 2.43 5.08
N ASP A 55 -15.94 3.52 5.16
CA ASP A 55 -15.40 4.87 4.98
C ASP A 55 -14.36 5.22 6.07
N ALA A 56 -14.59 4.78 7.32
CA ALA A 56 -13.62 4.92 8.41
C ALA A 56 -12.30 4.16 8.16
N ALA A 57 -12.33 3.08 7.38
CA ALA A 57 -11.12 2.34 6.98
C ALA A 57 -10.44 2.92 5.72
N ASN A 58 -11.09 3.86 5.03
CA ASN A 58 -10.59 4.49 3.80
C ASN A 58 -10.83 6.01 3.82
N PRO A 59 -10.30 6.73 4.83
CA PRO A 59 -10.55 8.16 4.99
C PRO A 59 -9.95 8.99 3.85
N PHE A 60 -8.90 8.49 3.20
CA PHE A 60 -8.21 9.22 2.12
C PHE A 60 -8.62 8.73 0.74
N THR A 61 -8.86 9.68 -0.17
CA THR A 61 -9.01 9.46 -1.62
C THR A 61 -7.70 8.94 -2.24
N PHE A 62 -7.73 8.45 -3.48
CA PHE A 62 -6.50 8.14 -4.21
C PHE A 62 -5.55 9.35 -4.27
N TYR A 63 -6.06 10.53 -4.62
CA TYR A 63 -5.26 11.75 -4.70
C TYR A 63 -4.55 12.10 -3.39
N GLN A 64 -5.27 12.03 -2.26
CA GLN A 64 -4.69 12.28 -0.94
C GLN A 64 -3.61 11.24 -0.59
N ARG A 65 -3.81 9.98 -0.95
CA ARG A 65 -2.81 8.92 -0.77
C ARG A 65 -1.57 9.11 -1.64
N VAL A 66 -1.74 9.57 -2.88
CA VAL A 66 -0.59 9.96 -3.73
C VAL A 66 0.20 11.07 -3.04
N ARG A 67 -0.44 12.12 -2.52
CA ARG A 67 0.27 13.18 -1.77
C ARG A 67 1.05 12.65 -0.58
N LEU A 68 0.46 11.74 0.19
CA LEU A 68 1.13 11.09 1.34
C LEU A 68 2.30 10.20 0.90
N LEU A 69 2.10 9.38 -0.13
CA LEU A 69 3.13 8.50 -0.70
C LEU A 69 4.29 9.30 -1.27
N THR A 70 4.02 10.38 -2.02
CA THR A 70 5.05 11.28 -2.54
C THR A 70 5.90 11.87 -1.41
N ALA A 71 5.28 12.33 -0.33
CA ALA A 71 6.01 12.86 0.83
C ALA A 71 6.82 11.78 1.55
N ALA A 72 6.26 10.58 1.72
CA ALA A 72 6.93 9.44 2.34
C ALA A 72 8.17 9.00 1.54
N LEU A 73 8.00 8.82 0.22
CA LEU A 73 9.07 8.44 -0.71
C LEU A 73 10.19 9.49 -0.72
N ALA A 74 9.84 10.77 -0.86
CA ALA A 74 10.81 11.87 -0.84
C ALA A 74 11.59 11.93 0.48
N GLY A 75 10.91 11.77 1.63
CA GLY A 75 11.54 11.74 2.94
C GLY A 75 12.49 10.56 3.15
N ALA A 76 12.25 9.45 2.46
CA ALA A 76 13.09 8.26 2.48
C ALA A 76 14.20 8.27 1.40
N GLY A 77 14.25 9.30 0.54
CA GLY A 77 15.17 9.33 -0.61
C GLY A 77 14.85 8.29 -1.69
N LEU A 78 13.60 7.81 -1.74
CA LEU A 78 13.13 6.81 -2.69
C LEU A 78 12.33 7.47 -3.81
N THR A 79 12.38 6.87 -5.01
CA THR A 79 11.56 7.28 -6.16
C THR A 79 10.70 6.11 -6.61
N ALA A 80 9.43 6.39 -6.94
CA ALA A 80 8.52 5.39 -7.46
C ALA A 80 7.42 6.02 -8.33
N THR A 81 6.89 5.24 -9.26
CA THR A 81 5.66 5.59 -10.00
C THR A 81 4.45 5.14 -9.19
N VAL A 82 3.54 6.07 -8.84
CA VAL A 82 2.34 5.75 -8.05
C VAL A 82 1.13 5.62 -8.97
N VAL A 83 0.47 4.46 -8.96
CA VAL A 83 -0.64 4.13 -9.88
C VAL A 83 -1.86 3.61 -9.11
N PRO A 84 -3.09 3.76 -9.64
CA PRO A 84 -4.25 3.04 -9.11
C PRO A 84 -4.13 1.54 -9.44
N PHE A 85 -4.66 0.67 -8.58
CA PHE A 85 -4.62 -0.77 -8.80
C PHE A 85 -5.81 -1.49 -8.16
N ASP A 86 -6.92 -1.56 -8.90
CA ASP A 86 -8.14 -2.19 -8.41
C ASP A 86 -8.04 -3.72 -8.48
N LEU A 87 -7.92 -4.38 -7.32
CA LEU A 87 -7.79 -5.84 -7.25
C LEU A 87 -9.00 -6.58 -7.85
N THR A 88 -10.14 -5.91 -8.04
CA THR A 88 -11.36 -6.52 -8.60
C THR A 88 -11.40 -6.53 -10.13
N ARG A 89 -10.43 -5.89 -10.80
CA ARG A 89 -10.32 -5.78 -12.26
C ARG A 89 -8.94 -6.24 -12.76
N PRO A 90 -8.64 -7.55 -12.71
CA PRO A 90 -7.33 -8.06 -13.10
C PRO A 90 -6.98 -7.89 -14.58
N ASP A 91 -8.00 -7.75 -15.43
CA ASP A 91 -7.87 -7.51 -16.86
C ASP A 91 -7.18 -6.17 -17.18
N VAL A 92 -7.30 -5.17 -16.31
CA VAL A 92 -6.67 -3.85 -16.50
C VAL A 92 -5.36 -3.67 -15.72
N TRP A 93 -4.93 -4.66 -14.93
CA TRP A 93 -3.68 -4.55 -14.16
C TRP A 93 -2.45 -4.23 -15.03
N PRO A 94 -2.25 -4.85 -16.21
CA PRO A 94 -1.09 -4.59 -17.06
C PRO A 94 -0.98 -3.14 -17.58
N GLU A 95 -2.08 -2.39 -17.61
CA GLU A 95 -2.09 -0.97 -18.00
C GLU A 95 -1.42 -0.08 -16.94
N TYR A 96 -1.36 -0.53 -15.68
CA TYR A 96 -0.79 0.21 -14.55
C TYR A 96 0.52 -0.40 -14.04
N VAL A 97 0.61 -1.74 -14.08
CA VAL A 97 1.77 -2.51 -13.63
C VAL A 97 2.09 -3.55 -14.70
N PRO A 98 3.14 -3.35 -15.51
CA PRO A 98 3.54 -4.31 -16.54
C PRO A 98 3.76 -5.72 -15.98
N LEU A 99 3.42 -6.76 -16.75
CA LEU A 99 3.48 -8.17 -16.29
C LEU A 99 4.90 -8.67 -15.95
N ASP A 100 5.93 -8.00 -16.46
CA ASP A 100 7.33 -8.26 -16.11
C ASP A 100 7.75 -7.62 -14.78
N ALA A 101 6.88 -6.83 -14.13
CA ALA A 101 7.11 -6.33 -12.78
C ALA A 101 7.01 -7.47 -11.74
N HIS A 102 7.98 -7.52 -10.83
CA HIS A 102 7.97 -8.45 -9.72
C HIS A 102 7.20 -7.89 -8.53
N GLN A 103 6.15 -8.58 -8.10
CA GLN A 103 5.31 -8.15 -6.99
C GLN A 103 5.91 -8.56 -5.65
N TYR A 104 6.01 -7.62 -4.72
CA TYR A 104 6.37 -7.88 -3.34
C TYR A 104 5.16 -7.70 -2.44
N VAL A 105 4.82 -8.76 -1.70
CA VAL A 105 3.71 -8.77 -0.74
C VAL A 105 4.25 -9.14 0.63
N ARG A 106 4.13 -8.25 1.61
CA ARG A 106 4.34 -8.61 3.01
C ARG A 106 3.05 -9.20 3.56
N ALA A 107 3.10 -10.44 4.04
CA ALA A 107 1.96 -11.16 4.57
C ALA A 107 2.03 -11.29 6.09
N TYR A 108 0.96 -10.84 6.75
CA TYR A 108 0.77 -10.99 8.20
C TYR A 108 -0.41 -11.92 8.53
N SER A 109 -1.26 -12.21 7.53
CA SER A 109 -2.47 -13.03 7.66
C SER A 109 -2.86 -13.68 6.33
N ASP A 110 -3.88 -14.54 6.37
CA ASP A 110 -4.44 -15.22 5.19
C ASP A 110 -4.89 -14.25 4.09
N TRP A 111 -5.31 -13.02 4.43
CA TRP A 111 -5.73 -12.04 3.43
C TRP A 111 -4.58 -11.62 2.52
N GLU A 112 -3.39 -11.37 3.09
CA GLU A 112 -2.23 -11.00 2.28
C GLU A 112 -1.73 -12.19 1.44
N ALA A 113 -1.87 -13.43 1.95
CA ALA A 113 -1.57 -14.65 1.20
C ALA A 113 -2.53 -14.84 0.01
N GLU A 114 -3.84 -14.61 0.22
CA GLU A 114 -4.85 -14.66 -0.83
C GLU A 114 -4.59 -13.60 -1.91
N LYS A 115 -4.25 -12.37 -1.52
CA LYS A 115 -3.85 -11.32 -2.47
C LYS A 115 -2.64 -11.75 -3.30
N ALA A 116 -1.63 -12.37 -2.68
CA ALA A 116 -0.48 -12.90 -3.41
C ALA A 116 -0.89 -14.02 -4.39
N ALA A 117 -1.85 -14.86 -4.02
CA ALA A 117 -2.40 -15.89 -4.92
C ALA A 117 -3.11 -15.27 -6.14
N GLN A 118 -3.92 -14.23 -5.92
CA GLN A 118 -4.59 -13.48 -6.99
C GLN A 118 -3.61 -12.82 -7.95
N LEU A 119 -2.54 -12.20 -7.43
CA LEU A 119 -1.48 -11.62 -8.26
C LEU A 119 -0.77 -12.67 -9.11
N ARG A 120 -0.48 -13.85 -8.55
CA ARG A 120 0.08 -14.98 -9.32
C ARG A 120 -0.88 -15.47 -10.40
N ALA A 121 -2.17 -15.60 -10.08
CA ALA A 121 -3.20 -15.99 -11.04
C ALA A 121 -3.36 -14.96 -12.17
N GLY A 122 -3.10 -13.68 -11.88
CA GLY A 122 -3.03 -12.59 -12.87
C GLY A 122 -1.76 -12.56 -13.72
N GLY A 123 -0.82 -13.50 -13.52
CA GLY A 123 0.39 -13.64 -14.35
C GLY A 123 1.65 -12.98 -13.80
N TYR A 124 1.63 -12.39 -12.61
CA TYR A 124 2.82 -11.78 -12.01
C TYR A 124 3.72 -12.80 -11.31
N ALA A 125 5.03 -12.55 -11.34
CA ALA A 125 5.96 -13.11 -10.37
C ALA A 125 5.72 -12.45 -9.00
N VAL A 126 5.70 -13.24 -7.91
CA VAL A 126 5.36 -12.73 -6.58
C VAL A 126 6.28 -13.31 -5.50
N THR A 127 7.01 -12.43 -4.81
CA THR A 127 7.72 -12.72 -3.55
C THR A 127 6.81 -12.37 -2.37
N VAL A 128 6.61 -13.35 -1.48
CA VAL A 128 5.90 -13.14 -0.22
C VAL A 128 6.90 -13.07 0.91
N LEU A 129 6.93 -11.95 1.63
CA LEU A 129 7.70 -11.78 2.86
C LEU A 129 6.79 -12.08 4.04
N VAL A 130 7.15 -13.06 4.85
CA VAL A 130 6.42 -13.35 6.09
C VAL A 130 6.73 -12.22 7.08
N GLY A 131 5.71 -11.45 7.44
CA GLY A 131 5.80 -10.45 8.49
C GLY A 131 5.60 -11.08 9.86
N ASP A 132 6.25 -10.52 10.87
CA ASP A 132 5.96 -10.84 12.27
C ASP A 132 4.63 -10.18 12.67
N PRO A 133 3.58 -10.96 13.03
CA PRO A 133 2.29 -10.41 13.44
C PRO A 133 2.40 -9.52 14.69
N ASP A 134 3.31 -9.82 15.61
CA ASP A 134 3.45 -9.08 16.88
C ASP A 134 4.11 -7.71 16.67
N ALA A 135 4.92 -7.58 15.61
CA ALA A 135 5.55 -6.33 15.21
C ALA A 135 4.72 -5.54 14.18
N LYS A 136 3.51 -6.00 13.83
CA LYS A 136 2.71 -5.38 12.79
C LYS A 136 2.22 -4.00 13.23
N LEU A 137 2.54 -2.99 12.44
CA LEU A 137 2.02 -1.65 12.61
C LEU A 137 0.69 -1.54 11.85
N GLU A 138 -0.41 -1.49 12.59
CA GLU A 138 -1.74 -1.43 11.99
C GLU A 138 -2.10 0.01 11.65
N ALA A 139 -2.43 0.25 10.38
CA ALA A 139 -2.97 1.55 9.98
C ALA A 139 -4.25 1.93 10.74
N THR A 140 -4.97 0.95 11.31
CA THR A 140 -6.12 1.21 12.19
C THR A 140 -5.73 1.94 13.46
N ASP A 141 -4.60 1.60 14.07
CA ASP A 141 -4.12 2.25 15.29
C ASP A 141 -3.66 3.69 14.99
N ILE A 142 -3.04 3.89 13.82
CA ILE A 142 -2.71 5.24 13.33
C ILE A 142 -3.98 6.08 13.18
N ARG A 143 -5.03 5.53 12.55
CA ARG A 143 -6.30 6.26 12.35
C ARG A 143 -7.02 6.54 13.66
N ALA A 144 -6.86 5.70 14.69
CA ALA A 144 -7.48 5.91 16.01
C ALA A 144 -6.90 7.15 16.72
N GLY A 145 -5.64 7.48 16.47
CA GLY A 145 -5.01 8.68 17.04
C GLY A 145 -5.35 9.99 16.32
N PHE A 146 -6.07 9.98 15.19
CA PHE A 146 -6.27 11.19 14.38
C PHE A 146 -6.89 12.37 15.14
N ASP A 147 -7.78 12.08 16.09
CA ASP A 147 -8.46 13.10 16.88
C ASP A 147 -7.60 13.69 18.02
N ASP A 148 -6.63 12.93 18.55
CA ASP A 148 -5.80 13.33 19.70
C ASP A 148 -4.32 13.60 19.36
N GLY A 149 -3.92 13.35 18.11
CA GLY A 149 -2.56 13.58 17.62
C GLY A 149 -1.57 12.46 17.95
N SER A 150 -1.98 11.35 18.56
CA SER A 150 -1.07 10.26 18.96
C SER A 150 -0.48 9.47 17.78
N TRP A 151 -0.83 9.84 16.54
CA TRP A 151 -0.42 9.17 15.31
C TRP A 151 0.91 9.64 14.74
N GLU A 152 1.42 10.79 15.17
CA GLU A 152 2.55 11.48 14.50
C GLU A 152 3.82 10.63 14.46
N ASP A 153 4.12 9.91 15.55
CA ASP A 153 5.29 9.03 15.66
C ASP A 153 5.08 7.67 14.97
N LEU A 154 3.86 7.37 14.51
CA LEU A 154 3.51 6.11 13.84
C LEU A 154 3.64 6.19 12.31
N VAL A 155 3.94 7.36 11.77
CA VAL A 155 4.09 7.62 10.34
C VAL A 155 5.46 8.24 10.02
N PRO A 156 5.94 8.17 8.77
CA PRO A 156 7.16 8.85 8.38
C PRO A 156 7.03 10.36 8.64
N ALA A 157 8.03 10.96 9.27
CA ALA A 157 8.00 12.38 9.66
C ALA A 157 7.67 13.33 8.48
N SER A 158 8.12 12.98 7.26
CA SER A 158 7.82 13.75 6.04
C SER A 158 6.33 13.79 5.68
N THR A 159 5.54 12.83 6.16
CA THR A 159 4.09 12.77 5.93
C THR A 159 3.29 13.60 6.91
N VAL A 160 3.84 13.96 8.09
CA VAL A 160 3.12 14.66 9.16
C VAL A 160 2.50 15.98 8.68
N PRO A 161 3.21 16.89 7.97
CA PRO A 161 2.60 18.14 7.49
C PRO A 161 1.48 17.91 6.49
N VAL A 162 1.61 16.89 5.63
CA VAL A 162 0.58 16.54 4.66
C VAL A 162 -0.64 15.98 5.38
N LEU A 163 -0.44 15.04 6.30
CA LEU A 163 -1.50 14.38 7.03
C LEU A 163 -2.28 15.37 7.90
N ARG A 164 -1.61 16.30 8.61
CA ARG A 164 -2.27 17.41 9.32
C ARG A 164 -3.13 18.31 8.43
N SER A 165 -2.80 18.45 7.15
CA SER A 165 -3.61 19.24 6.20
C SER A 165 -4.85 18.50 5.69
N LEU A 166 -4.96 17.20 5.96
CA LEU A 166 -6.02 16.31 5.48
C LEU A 166 -6.99 15.88 6.59
N LEU A 167 -6.59 16.01 7.86
CA LEU A 167 -7.41 15.80 9.06
C LEU A 167 -8.15 17.10 9.39
#